data_AF-A0A8C5C5A2-F1
#
_entry.id   AF-A0A8C5C5A2-F1
#
_cell.length_a   1.000
_cell.length_b   1.000
_cell.length_c   1.000
_cell.angle_alpha   90.00
_cell.angle_beta   90.00
_cell.angle_gamma   90.00
#
_symmetry.space_group_name_H-M   'P 1'
#
loop_
_entity.id
_entity.type
_entity.pdbx_description
1 polymer ?
#
loop_
_entity_poly.entity_id
_entity_poly.type
_entity_poly.pdbx_seq_one_letter_code
_entity_poly.pdbx_strand_id
1 'polypeptide(L)'
;MSAPPLSEGPSAPTFNIDFDNVPGYEGTVAGGGGGFLPPPMPSFPNPPPPQPEPSQAQWNIPSISEDTAREALALYASSKCCYSSAPAKDGVITNMEAFNTYRYRLETFTESRSTEWSQKPYHGEPVDAFTQPIPGPWDIIAQAPTLFKDSKQVIKVPYTSSMKNCHYCMGMGRVACKQCAGAGNKVCWVCHGSGNNHGDERNCHHCNGRGRENCTPCHGQGSTECSTCHGRRQLLVNINLTVKWTNNSSDYIVEQSSGLLLENLNQVTGKELFKDAQYLVYPVMGFPDLNVVSAAERLIREHQTTYSATSRILQQRQTIELIPITKVTYKWKGKSHIYFVYGNEFKVNADNYPATCCCTIM
;
A
#
# COMPACT_ATOMS: atom_id res chain seq x y z
N MET A 1 40.88 5.42 30.12
CA MET A 1 39.98 6.51 29.71
C MET A 1 38.78 5.87 29.05
N SER A 2 37.72 5.63 29.83
CA SER A 2 36.55 4.87 29.41
C SER A 2 35.48 5.84 28.93
N ALA A 3 34.94 5.63 27.72
CA ALA A 3 33.87 6.44 27.16
C ALA A 3 32.59 6.33 28.01
N PRO A 4 31.79 7.39 28.16
CA PRO A 4 30.52 7.32 28.87
C PRO A 4 29.47 6.62 27.98
N PRO A 5 28.50 5.91 28.57
CA PRO A 5 27.43 5.27 27.81
C PRO A 5 26.46 6.31 27.24
N LEU A 6 26.05 6.10 26.00
CA LEU A 6 24.95 6.79 25.33
C LEU A 6 23.68 6.58 26.16
N SER A 7 23.05 7.67 26.59
CA SER A 7 21.72 7.63 27.20
C SER A 7 20.71 7.32 26.10
N GLU A 8 20.08 6.15 26.20
CA GLU A 8 18.86 5.83 25.48
C GLU A 8 17.82 6.90 25.80
N GLY A 9 17.34 7.58 24.77
CA GLY A 9 16.25 8.54 24.90
C GLY A 9 15.00 7.84 25.44
N PRO A 10 14.21 8.49 26.32
CA PRO A 10 12.99 7.87 26.83
C PRO A 10 12.04 7.58 25.68
N SER A 11 11.64 6.30 25.60
CA SER A 11 10.64 5.75 24.70
C SER A 11 9.35 6.57 24.71
N ALA A 12 8.65 6.61 23.57
CA ALA A 12 7.38 7.31 23.41
C ALA A 12 6.42 6.99 24.57
N PRO A 13 5.76 7.98 25.19
CA PRO A 13 4.83 7.72 26.28
C PRO A 13 3.67 6.89 25.74
N THR A 14 3.39 5.77 26.41
CA THR A 14 2.21 4.96 26.14
C THR A 14 0.95 5.80 26.33
N PHE A 15 0.11 5.84 25.30
CA PHE A 15 -1.20 6.49 25.29
C PHE A 15 -2.15 5.79 26.28
N ASN A 16 -2.02 6.05 27.58
CA ASN A 16 -3.05 5.68 28.56
C ASN A 16 -4.04 6.84 28.68
N ILE A 17 -4.88 6.98 27.65
CA ILE A 17 -6.17 7.65 27.82
C ILE A 17 -7.11 6.55 28.30
N ASP A 18 -7.79 6.76 29.44
CA ASP A 18 -8.96 5.94 29.84
C ASP A 18 -10.07 6.19 28.82
N PHE A 19 -9.95 5.49 27.69
CA PHE A 19 -10.99 5.36 26.71
C PHE A 19 -12.08 4.49 27.34
N ASP A 20 -13.30 5.03 27.44
CA ASP A 20 -14.43 4.28 27.97
C ASP A 20 -14.57 2.98 27.15
N ASN A 21 -14.84 1.86 27.81
CA ASN A 21 -15.04 0.59 27.11
C ASN A 21 -16.32 0.72 26.25
N VAL A 22 -16.15 0.86 24.93
CA VAL A 22 -17.27 1.02 23.99
C VAL A 22 -17.70 -0.36 23.49
N PRO A 23 -18.94 -0.80 23.77
CA PRO A 23 -19.42 -2.12 23.34
C PRO A 23 -19.31 -2.33 21.83
N GLY A 24 -18.74 -3.46 21.41
CA GLY A 24 -18.51 -3.81 20.01
C GLY A 24 -17.25 -3.19 19.39
N TYR A 25 -16.49 -2.40 20.16
CA TYR A 25 -15.23 -1.76 19.76
C TYR A 25 -14.11 -2.09 20.75
N GLU A 26 -14.23 -3.21 21.46
CA GLU A 26 -13.25 -3.71 22.42
C GLU A 26 -11.87 -3.86 21.73
N GLY A 27 -10.81 -3.37 22.37
CA GLY A 27 -9.45 -3.43 21.82
C GLY A 27 -9.13 -2.36 20.77
N THR A 28 -9.96 -1.33 20.60
CA THR A 28 -9.59 -0.14 19.82
C THR A 28 -8.48 0.64 20.54
N VAL A 29 -7.35 0.88 19.86
CA VAL A 29 -6.19 1.61 20.39
C VAL A 29 -5.97 2.95 19.66
N ALA A 30 -5.27 3.88 20.31
CA ALA A 30 -4.82 5.13 19.68
C ALA A 30 -3.49 4.92 18.95
N GLY A 31 -3.35 5.47 17.73
CA GLY A 31 -2.10 5.40 16.95
C GLY A 31 -2.02 4.22 15.97
N GLY A 32 -3.16 3.59 15.64
CA GLY A 32 -3.28 2.51 14.68
C GLY A 32 -3.08 1.12 15.27
N GLY A 33 -3.65 0.10 14.62
CA GLY A 33 -3.55 -1.30 15.04
C GLY A 33 -4.67 -1.77 15.99
N GLY A 34 -5.83 -1.09 16.01
CA GLY A 34 -7.00 -1.56 16.76
C GLY A 34 -7.46 -2.96 16.35
N GLY A 35 -8.11 -3.63 17.30
CA GLY A 35 -8.49 -5.04 17.29
C GLY A 35 -9.06 -5.53 15.95
N PHE A 36 -8.64 -6.73 15.58
CA PHE A 36 -9.15 -7.46 14.42
C PHE A 36 -10.69 -7.56 14.49
N LEU A 37 -11.39 -7.03 13.48
CA LEU A 37 -12.84 -7.11 13.36
C LEU A 37 -13.22 -8.26 12.42
N PRO A 38 -13.53 -9.47 12.93
CA PRO A 38 -13.91 -10.58 12.08
C PRO A 38 -15.17 -10.21 11.28
N PRO A 39 -15.21 -10.50 9.97
CA PRO A 39 -16.41 -10.32 9.18
C PRO A 39 -17.53 -11.23 9.70
N PRO A 40 -18.81 -10.84 9.54
CA PRO A 40 -19.92 -11.77 9.74
C PRO A 40 -19.73 -12.95 8.78
N MET A 41 -19.84 -14.17 9.31
CA MET A 41 -19.79 -15.39 8.51
C MET A 41 -20.79 -15.27 7.35
N PRO A 42 -20.40 -15.57 6.11
CA PRO A 42 -21.35 -15.51 5.01
C PRO A 42 -22.49 -16.49 5.29
N SER A 43 -23.73 -15.99 5.28
CA SER A 43 -24.90 -16.83 5.05
C SER A 43 -24.67 -17.52 3.70
N PHE A 44 -24.57 -18.86 3.75
CA PHE A 44 -24.36 -19.87 2.71
C PHE A 44 -24.32 -19.42 1.24
N PRO A 45 -23.53 -20.08 0.37
CA PRO A 45 -23.53 -19.76 -1.06
C PRO A 45 -24.95 -19.94 -1.62
N ASN A 46 -25.47 -18.88 -2.26
CA ASN A 46 -26.56 -19.06 -3.21
C ASN A 46 -26.14 -20.13 -4.24
N PRO A 47 -27.06 -21.00 -4.68
CA PRO A 47 -26.76 -21.97 -5.73
C PRO A 47 -26.21 -21.25 -6.97
N PRO A 48 -25.23 -21.86 -7.66
CA PRO A 48 -24.57 -21.23 -8.80
C PRO A 48 -25.59 -20.85 -9.86
N PRO A 49 -25.54 -19.61 -10.41
CA PRO A 49 -26.19 -19.36 -11.68
C PRO A 49 -25.58 -20.29 -12.75
N PRO A 50 -26.36 -20.76 -13.75
CA PRO A 50 -25.85 -21.62 -14.80
C PRO A 50 -24.64 -20.97 -15.49
N GLN A 51 -23.54 -21.72 -15.55
CA GLN A 51 -22.31 -21.28 -16.18
C GLN A 51 -22.56 -20.96 -17.66
N PRO A 52 -22.10 -19.81 -18.17
CA PRO A 52 -21.98 -19.62 -19.61
C PRO A 52 -21.01 -20.68 -20.14
N GLU A 53 -21.46 -21.52 -21.08
CA GLU A 53 -20.55 -22.39 -21.82
C GLU A 53 -19.44 -21.52 -22.47
N PRO A 54 -18.19 -22.01 -22.54
CA PRO A 54 -17.14 -21.31 -23.26
C PRO A 54 -17.59 -21.08 -24.70
N SER A 55 -17.91 -19.84 -25.06
CA SER A 55 -18.47 -19.48 -26.37
C SER A 55 -17.47 -19.60 -27.53
N GLN A 56 -16.28 -20.16 -27.31
CA GLN A 56 -15.25 -20.30 -28.33
C GLN A 56 -14.57 -21.66 -28.30
N ALA A 57 -14.82 -22.45 -29.34
CA ALA A 57 -14.17 -23.75 -29.61
C ALA A 57 -12.78 -23.60 -30.28
N GLN A 58 -12.26 -22.38 -30.40
CA GLN A 58 -11.03 -22.10 -31.13
C GLN A 58 -9.97 -21.48 -30.19
N TRP A 59 -9.32 -22.35 -29.43
CA TRP A 59 -8.26 -22.02 -28.47
C TRP A 59 -6.88 -21.77 -29.12
N ASN A 60 -6.79 -21.86 -30.44
CA ASN A 60 -5.56 -21.68 -31.20
C ASN A 60 -5.54 -20.31 -31.89
N ILE A 61 -4.53 -19.49 -31.55
CA ILE A 61 -4.20 -18.27 -32.31
C ILE A 61 -3.02 -18.59 -33.24
N PRO A 62 -3.11 -18.24 -34.53
CA PRO A 62 -1.99 -18.41 -35.46
C PRO A 62 -0.77 -17.59 -35.02
N SER A 63 0.42 -18.02 -35.42
CA SER A 63 1.65 -17.24 -35.23
C SER A 63 1.51 -15.84 -35.82
N ILE A 64 2.22 -14.87 -35.26
CA ILE A 64 2.30 -13.53 -35.85
C ILE A 64 2.88 -13.61 -37.27
N SER A 65 2.55 -12.63 -38.12
CA SER A 65 3.13 -12.54 -39.46
C SER A 65 4.61 -12.17 -39.42
N GLU A 66 5.36 -12.52 -40.46
CA GLU A 66 6.77 -12.14 -40.59
C GLU A 66 6.95 -10.62 -40.55
N ASP A 67 6.06 -9.87 -41.19
CA ASP A 67 6.07 -8.41 -41.21
C ASP A 67 5.90 -7.83 -39.79
N THR A 68 4.94 -8.36 -39.03
CA THR A 68 4.71 -7.97 -37.64
C THR A 68 5.94 -8.24 -36.76
N ALA A 69 6.58 -9.41 -36.94
CA ALA A 69 7.79 -9.76 -36.19
C ALA A 69 8.95 -8.79 -36.50
N ARG A 70 9.12 -8.44 -37.78
CA ARG A 70 10.16 -7.51 -38.24
C ARG A 70 9.93 -6.09 -37.74
N GLU A 71 8.69 -5.61 -37.81
CA GLU A 71 8.31 -4.30 -37.29
C GLU A 71 8.54 -4.18 -35.79
N ALA A 72 8.13 -5.20 -35.02
CA ALA A 72 8.36 -5.26 -33.58
C ALA A 72 9.86 -5.19 -33.24
N LEU A 73 10.71 -5.95 -33.95
CA LEU A 73 12.17 -5.92 -33.75
C LEU A 73 12.77 -4.55 -34.11
N ALA A 74 12.27 -3.90 -35.15
CA ALA A 74 12.72 -2.57 -35.56
C ALA A 74 12.37 -1.50 -34.51
N LEU A 75 11.14 -1.53 -33.98
CA LEU A 75 10.72 -0.65 -32.88
C LEU A 75 11.58 -0.89 -31.63
N TYR A 76 11.82 -2.16 -31.28
CA TYR A 76 12.70 -2.52 -30.16
C TYR A 76 14.11 -1.96 -30.33
N ALA A 77 14.75 -2.16 -31.50
CA ALA A 77 16.08 -1.63 -31.78
C ALA A 77 16.10 -0.10 -31.70
N SER A 78 15.06 0.59 -32.15
CA SER A 78 14.96 2.05 -32.06
C SER A 78 14.82 2.57 -30.62
N SER A 79 14.24 1.77 -29.72
CA SER A 79 14.06 2.12 -28.32
C SER A 79 15.33 2.01 -27.46
N LYS A 80 16.35 1.29 -27.96
CA LYS A 80 17.61 1.05 -27.24
C LYS A 80 18.69 1.98 -27.75
N CYS A 81 19.31 2.72 -26.83
CA CYS A 81 20.42 3.61 -27.16
C CYS A 81 21.56 2.79 -27.79
N CYS A 82 22.03 3.24 -28.95
CA CYS A 82 23.15 2.65 -29.69
C CYS A 82 22.93 1.25 -30.29
N TYR A 83 21.68 0.82 -30.50
CA TYR A 83 21.37 -0.35 -31.30
C TYR A 83 21.25 0.06 -32.78
N SER A 84 21.94 -0.63 -33.67
CA SER A 84 21.76 -0.41 -35.12
C SER A 84 20.42 -0.98 -35.57
N SER A 85 19.74 -0.32 -36.51
CA SER A 85 18.54 -0.85 -37.16
C SER A 85 18.83 -1.89 -38.25
N ALA A 86 20.10 -2.08 -38.64
CA ALA A 86 20.49 -2.98 -39.72
C ALA A 86 20.13 -4.46 -39.48
N PRO A 87 20.29 -5.05 -38.27
CA PRO A 87 19.82 -6.42 -38.03
C PRO A 87 18.31 -6.60 -38.17
N ALA A 88 17.51 -5.59 -37.83
CA ALA A 88 16.06 -5.64 -37.96
C ALA A 88 15.59 -5.44 -39.41
N LYS A 89 16.30 -4.63 -40.21
CA LYS A 89 15.96 -4.33 -41.61
C LYS A 89 16.48 -5.37 -42.60
N ASP A 90 17.75 -5.73 -42.46
CA ASP A 90 18.49 -6.56 -43.42
C ASP A 90 18.59 -8.03 -42.96
N GLY A 91 18.17 -8.33 -41.73
CA GLY A 91 18.10 -9.69 -41.21
C GLY A 91 17.07 -10.53 -41.96
N VAL A 92 17.43 -11.76 -42.30
CA VAL A 92 16.53 -12.70 -42.98
C VAL A 92 15.97 -13.66 -41.94
N ILE A 93 14.66 -13.64 -41.73
CA ILE A 93 13.97 -14.59 -40.86
C ILE A 93 14.05 -15.97 -41.50
N THR A 94 14.55 -16.95 -40.75
CA THR A 94 14.73 -18.33 -41.22
C THR A 94 13.73 -19.31 -40.61
N ASN A 95 13.21 -19.01 -39.42
CA ASN A 95 12.21 -19.84 -38.75
C ASN A 95 11.38 -19.01 -37.76
N MET A 96 10.10 -19.34 -37.62
CA MET A 96 9.17 -18.76 -36.64
C MET A 96 8.41 -19.88 -35.95
N GLU A 97 8.57 -19.99 -34.63
CA GLU A 97 7.94 -21.03 -33.80
C GLU A 97 6.98 -20.38 -32.82
N ALA A 98 5.72 -20.85 -32.78
CA ALA A 98 4.72 -20.35 -31.83
C ALA A 98 4.74 -21.17 -30.53
N PHE A 99 4.83 -20.47 -29.40
CA PHE A 99 4.81 -20.98 -28.03
C PHE A 99 3.73 -20.25 -27.22
N ASN A 100 2.52 -20.17 -27.77
CA ASN A 100 1.41 -19.45 -27.14
C ASN A 100 1.03 -20.09 -25.80
N THR A 101 1.09 -19.34 -24.70
CA THR A 101 0.82 -19.83 -23.35
C THR A 101 -0.47 -19.31 -22.74
N TYR A 102 -1.07 -20.07 -21.83
CA TYR A 102 -2.21 -19.64 -21.05
C TYR A 102 -1.77 -18.99 -19.75
N ARG A 103 -2.42 -17.87 -19.41
CA ARG A 103 -2.38 -17.27 -18.08
C ARG A 103 -3.77 -17.33 -17.46
N TYR A 104 -3.87 -17.96 -16.32
CA TYR A 104 -5.02 -17.89 -15.44
C TYR A 104 -4.77 -16.84 -14.36
N ARG A 105 -5.76 -15.99 -14.10
CA ARG A 105 -5.73 -14.98 -13.05
C ARG A 105 -6.97 -15.12 -12.19
N LEU A 106 -6.77 -15.21 -10.88
CA LEU A 106 -7.83 -15.12 -9.88
C LEU A 106 -7.67 -13.83 -9.08
N GLU A 107 -8.71 -13.00 -9.13
CA GLU A 107 -8.83 -11.78 -8.35
C GLU A 107 -9.91 -11.98 -7.27
N THR A 108 -9.54 -11.85 -6.00
CA THR A 108 -10.47 -11.83 -4.86
C THR A 108 -10.54 -10.42 -4.29
N PHE A 109 -11.69 -9.79 -4.48
CA PHE A 109 -11.97 -8.47 -3.93
C PHE A 109 -12.52 -8.59 -2.51
N THR A 110 -11.79 -8.06 -1.53
CA THR A 110 -12.08 -8.23 -0.11
C THR A 110 -12.34 -6.90 0.57
N GLU A 111 -13.15 -6.93 1.62
CA GLU A 111 -13.36 -5.84 2.56
C GLU A 111 -12.83 -6.24 3.94
N SER A 112 -11.97 -5.39 4.50
CA SER A 112 -11.52 -5.49 5.89
C SER A 112 -11.89 -4.23 6.64
N ARG A 113 -12.15 -4.37 7.94
CA ARG A 113 -12.48 -3.25 8.82
C ARG A 113 -11.54 -3.24 10.01
N SER A 114 -11.11 -2.05 10.42
CA SER A 114 -10.33 -1.84 11.64
C SER A 114 -10.73 -0.52 12.30
N THR A 115 -10.50 -0.42 13.60
CA THR A 115 -10.88 0.75 14.39
C THR A 115 -9.66 1.45 14.96
N GLU A 116 -9.78 2.75 15.16
CA GLU A 116 -8.75 3.56 15.80
C GLU A 116 -9.39 4.69 16.60
N TRP A 117 -8.84 4.98 17.77
CA TRP A 117 -9.18 6.20 18.49
C TRP A 117 -8.57 7.42 17.81
N SER A 118 -9.41 8.39 17.48
CA SER A 118 -8.99 9.70 17.01
C SER A 118 -9.23 10.76 18.07
N GLN A 119 -8.35 11.76 18.09
CA GLN A 119 -8.44 12.88 19.01
C GLN A 119 -8.10 14.19 18.30
N LYS A 120 -8.75 15.28 18.70
CA LYS A 120 -8.42 16.64 18.27
C LYS A 120 -8.73 17.65 19.39
N PRO A 121 -8.11 18.84 19.39
CA PRO A 121 -8.50 19.92 20.28
C PRO A 121 -10.01 20.19 20.20
N TYR A 122 -10.65 20.38 21.35
CA TYR A 122 -12.07 20.65 21.41
C TYR A 122 -12.38 22.13 21.13
N HIS A 123 -13.25 22.38 20.16
CA HIS A 123 -13.68 23.72 19.70
C HIS A 123 -15.18 23.98 19.89
N GLY A 124 -15.89 23.12 20.62
CA GLY A 124 -17.34 23.21 20.81
C GLY A 124 -18.14 22.32 19.85
N GLU A 125 -17.50 21.32 19.25
CA GLU A 125 -18.20 20.29 18.48
C GLU A 125 -19.24 19.54 19.33
N PRO A 126 -20.30 18.99 18.73
CA PRO A 126 -21.25 18.18 19.47
C PRO A 126 -20.57 16.92 20.03
N VAL A 127 -20.83 16.66 21.31
CA VAL A 127 -20.47 15.43 22.03
C VAL A 127 -21.73 14.57 22.02
N ASP A 128 -21.65 13.41 21.38
CA ASP A 128 -22.79 12.52 21.11
C ASP A 128 -22.63 11.13 21.73
N ALA A 129 -21.56 10.92 22.52
CA ALA A 129 -21.26 9.65 23.19
C ALA A 129 -22.50 9.11 23.93
N PHE A 130 -22.90 7.88 23.58
CA PHE A 130 -24.02 7.14 24.21
C PHE A 130 -25.40 7.80 24.14
N THR A 131 -25.59 8.81 23.29
CA THR A 131 -26.93 9.41 23.07
C THR A 131 -27.89 8.43 22.39
N GLN A 132 -27.35 7.43 21.67
CA GLN A 132 -28.06 6.30 21.08
C GLN A 132 -27.19 5.03 21.17
N PRO A 133 -27.76 3.83 20.96
CA PRO A 133 -26.97 2.62 20.80
C PRO A 133 -25.92 2.77 19.71
N ILE A 134 -24.66 2.47 20.05
CA ILE A 134 -23.53 2.57 19.14
C ILE A 134 -23.63 1.38 18.16
N PRO A 135 -23.65 1.62 16.83
CA PRO A 135 -23.78 0.54 15.86
C PRO A 135 -22.53 -0.34 15.83
N GLY A 136 -22.70 -1.63 15.59
CA GLY A 136 -21.57 -2.55 15.44
C GLY A 136 -20.69 -2.15 14.24
N PRO A 137 -19.40 -2.53 14.23
CA PRO A 137 -18.48 -2.12 13.17
C PRO A 137 -18.91 -2.52 11.76
N TRP A 138 -19.67 -3.61 11.60
CA TRP A 138 -20.20 -4.09 10.32
C TRP A 138 -21.58 -3.54 9.96
N ASP A 139 -22.31 -2.96 10.92
CA ASP A 139 -23.62 -2.32 10.69
C ASP A 139 -23.46 -0.91 10.11
N ILE A 140 -22.26 -0.33 10.22
CA ILE A 140 -21.94 0.96 9.59
C ILE A 140 -21.89 0.80 8.08
N ILE A 141 -22.76 1.53 7.37
CA ILE A 141 -22.82 1.50 5.92
C ILE A 141 -21.64 2.31 5.36
N ALA A 142 -20.79 1.63 4.61
CA ALA A 142 -19.71 2.24 3.84
C ALA A 142 -20.20 2.60 2.42
N GLN A 143 -19.52 3.54 1.76
CA GLN A 143 -19.83 3.87 0.38
C GLN A 143 -19.42 2.69 -0.52
N ALA A 144 -20.26 2.38 -1.52
CA ALA A 144 -20.00 1.29 -2.44
C ALA A 144 -18.67 1.52 -3.19
N PRO A 145 -17.68 0.62 -3.07
CA PRO A 145 -16.39 0.78 -3.74
C PRO A 145 -16.51 0.46 -5.24
N THR A 146 -15.52 0.91 -6.01
CA THR A 146 -15.31 0.38 -7.36
C THR A 146 -14.73 -1.04 -7.25
N LEU A 147 -15.44 -2.03 -7.79
CA LEU A 147 -15.03 -3.44 -7.73
C LEU A 147 -13.64 -3.65 -8.38
N PHE A 148 -12.84 -4.53 -7.77
CA PHE A 148 -11.47 -4.89 -8.20
C PHE A 148 -10.48 -3.71 -8.23
N LYS A 149 -10.74 -2.66 -7.45
CA LYS A 149 -9.82 -1.53 -7.27
C LYS A 149 -9.60 -1.22 -5.80
N ASP A 150 -8.34 -1.15 -5.40
CA ASP A 150 -7.95 -0.81 -4.04
C ASP A 150 -8.50 0.56 -3.64
N SER A 151 -9.11 0.62 -2.47
CA SER A 151 -9.64 1.85 -1.90
C SER A 151 -9.75 1.77 -0.38
N LYS A 152 -9.83 2.94 0.26
CA LYS A 152 -9.96 3.08 1.71
C LYS A 152 -10.94 4.19 2.03
N GLN A 153 -11.78 3.96 3.01
CA GLN A 153 -12.68 4.95 3.59
C GLN A 153 -12.49 5.00 5.11
N VAL A 154 -12.50 6.21 5.68
CA VAL A 154 -12.51 6.41 7.13
C VAL A 154 -13.85 7.03 7.51
N ILE A 155 -14.54 6.40 8.45
CA ILE A 155 -15.88 6.77 8.89
C ILE A 155 -15.83 7.00 10.40
N LYS A 156 -16.28 8.17 10.86
CA LYS A 156 -16.47 8.41 12.29
C LYS A 156 -17.61 7.52 12.79
N VAL A 157 -17.36 6.70 13.80
CA VAL A 157 -18.39 5.85 14.42
C VAL A 157 -19.42 6.75 15.11
N PRO A 158 -20.71 6.64 14.77
CA PRO A 158 -21.77 7.42 15.41
C PRO A 158 -21.82 7.22 16.92
N TYR A 159 -22.17 8.28 17.66
CA TYR A 159 -22.39 8.21 19.11
C TYR A 159 -21.16 7.76 19.93
N THR A 160 -19.96 8.04 19.43
CA THR A 160 -18.68 7.80 20.14
C THR A 160 -17.92 9.10 20.45
N SER A 161 -18.45 10.26 20.04
CA SER A 161 -17.76 11.53 20.24
C SER A 161 -17.89 11.94 21.70
N SER A 162 -16.77 11.89 22.43
CA SER A 162 -16.67 12.23 23.85
C SER A 162 -15.67 13.37 24.06
N MET A 163 -15.85 14.13 25.14
CA MET A 163 -14.88 15.14 25.55
C MET A 163 -14.07 14.59 26.72
N LYS A 164 -12.74 14.61 26.59
CA LYS A 164 -11.82 14.19 27.64
C LYS A 164 -10.81 15.30 27.94
N ASN A 165 -10.31 15.35 29.17
CA ASN A 165 -9.21 16.24 29.50
C ASN A 165 -7.98 15.88 28.65
N CYS A 166 -7.22 16.89 28.23
CA CYS A 166 -6.00 16.66 27.50
C CYS A 166 -5.01 15.90 28.39
N HIS A 167 -4.70 14.65 28.02
CA HIS A 167 -3.77 13.77 28.73
C HIS A 167 -2.36 14.37 28.82
N TYR A 168 -1.93 15.14 27.83
CA TYR A 168 -0.58 15.70 27.79
C TYR A 168 -0.36 16.83 28.80
N CYS A 169 -1.35 17.70 28.99
CA CYS A 169 -1.27 18.81 29.96
C CYS A 169 -2.17 18.62 31.18
N MET A 170 -2.78 17.44 31.35
CA MET A 170 -3.72 17.11 32.41
C MET A 170 -4.83 18.16 32.60
N GLY A 171 -5.34 18.72 31.50
CA GLY A 171 -6.36 19.76 31.54
C GLY A 171 -5.87 21.18 31.91
N MET A 172 -4.56 21.41 32.05
CA MET A 172 -4.02 22.74 32.37
C MET A 172 -3.98 23.67 31.15
N GLY A 173 -3.86 23.11 29.94
CA GLY A 173 -3.76 23.86 28.67
C GLY A 173 -2.36 24.40 28.39
N ARG A 174 -1.47 24.34 29.38
CA ARG A 174 -0.06 24.71 29.31
C ARG A 174 0.78 23.62 29.94
N VAL A 175 2.04 23.53 29.53
CA VAL A 175 3.02 22.61 30.09
C VAL A 175 4.24 23.38 30.59
N ALA A 176 4.88 22.89 31.64
CA ALA A 176 6.08 23.51 32.18
C ALA A 176 7.15 23.60 31.07
N CYS A 177 7.77 24.77 30.94
CA CYS A 177 8.79 24.97 29.94
C CYS A 177 10.00 24.10 30.30
N LYS A 178 10.31 23.11 29.46
CA LYS A 178 11.42 22.17 29.65
C LYS A 178 12.76 22.88 29.77
N GLN A 179 12.93 24.00 29.07
CA GLN A 179 14.19 24.73 29.07
C GLN A 179 14.50 25.47 30.38
N CYS A 180 13.50 25.95 31.12
CA CYS A 180 13.70 26.61 32.41
C CYS A 180 13.12 25.82 33.58
N ALA A 181 12.73 24.55 33.36
CA ALA A 181 12.08 23.69 34.35
C ALA A 181 10.93 24.40 35.11
N GLY A 182 10.11 25.18 34.40
CA GLY A 182 9.00 25.91 35.03
C GLY A 182 9.35 27.28 35.63
N ALA A 183 10.63 27.63 35.80
CA ALA A 183 11.04 28.84 36.51
C ALA A 183 10.78 30.16 35.77
N GLY A 184 10.57 30.11 34.45
CA GLY A 184 10.41 31.30 33.59
C GLY A 184 11.69 32.06 33.33
N ASN A 185 12.75 31.81 34.08
CA ASN A 185 14.06 32.41 33.91
C ASN A 185 15.18 31.38 33.99
N LYS A 186 16.35 31.75 33.47
CA LYS A 186 17.60 31.01 33.61
C LYS A 186 18.61 31.89 34.32
N VAL A 187 19.55 31.28 35.04
CA VAL A 187 20.68 32.02 35.63
C VAL A 187 21.45 32.70 34.51
N CYS A 188 21.77 33.97 34.67
CA CYS A 188 22.57 34.70 33.70
C CYS A 188 23.95 34.03 33.62
N TRP A 189 24.30 33.56 32.43
CA TRP A 189 25.55 32.86 32.19
C TRP A 189 26.76 33.79 32.31
N VAL A 190 26.58 35.10 32.12
CA VAL A 190 27.64 36.11 32.18
C VAL A 190 28.06 36.43 33.62
N CYS A 191 27.10 36.55 34.55
CA CYS A 191 27.36 36.90 35.94
C CYS A 191 27.15 35.75 36.92
N HIS A 192 26.83 34.55 36.43
CA HIS A 192 26.52 33.36 37.23
C HIS A 192 25.51 33.59 38.37
N GLY A 193 24.54 34.50 38.16
CA GLY A 193 23.53 34.82 39.18
C GLY A 193 23.87 35.99 40.12
N SER A 194 25.10 36.53 40.09
CA SER A 194 25.51 37.61 40.99
C SER A 194 24.83 38.95 40.72
N GLY A 195 24.37 39.17 39.48
CA GLY A 195 23.87 40.46 39.03
C GLY A 195 24.95 41.49 38.71
N ASN A 196 26.24 41.19 38.96
CA ASN A 196 27.36 42.11 38.78
C ASN A 196 28.42 41.52 37.84
N ASN A 197 29.23 42.37 37.21
CA ASN A 197 30.36 41.90 36.39
C ASN A 197 31.46 41.31 37.29
N HIS A 198 32.15 40.26 36.83
CA HIS A 198 33.25 39.67 37.59
C HIS A 198 34.38 40.69 37.81
N GLY A 199 34.54 41.16 39.05
CA GLY A 199 35.60 42.10 39.45
C GLY A 199 35.23 43.58 39.43
N ASP A 200 33.96 43.95 39.17
CA ASP A 200 33.50 45.34 39.21
C ASP A 200 32.11 45.41 39.89
N GLU A 201 31.85 46.47 40.66
CA GLU A 201 30.59 46.67 41.41
C GLU A 201 29.44 47.16 40.50
N ARG A 202 29.70 47.22 39.20
CA ARG A 202 28.73 47.61 38.17
C ARG A 202 27.78 46.47 37.83
N ASN A 203 26.50 46.83 37.70
CA ASN A 203 25.43 45.92 37.29
C ASN A 203 25.78 45.23 35.96
N CYS A 204 25.55 43.93 35.89
CA CYS A 204 25.71 43.14 34.68
C CYS A 204 24.75 43.65 33.60
N HIS A 205 25.29 44.12 32.47
CA HIS A 205 24.51 44.66 31.35
C HIS A 205 23.65 43.60 30.65
N HIS A 206 24.08 42.34 30.68
CA HIS A 206 23.39 41.26 29.99
C HIS A 206 22.04 40.92 30.66
N CYS A 207 21.99 40.90 32.00
CA CYS A 207 20.76 40.66 32.77
C CYS A 207 20.15 41.94 33.39
N ASN A 208 20.75 43.10 33.15
CA ASN A 208 20.43 44.40 33.78
C ASN A 208 20.40 44.34 35.31
N GLY A 209 21.41 43.74 35.92
CA GLY A 209 21.52 43.63 37.38
C GLY A 209 20.65 42.55 38.02
N ARG A 210 19.80 41.84 37.26
CA ARG A 210 18.84 40.86 37.82
C ARG A 210 19.47 39.51 38.20
N GLY A 211 20.67 39.22 37.73
CA GLY A 211 21.32 37.90 37.88
C GLY A 211 20.66 36.77 37.07
N ARG A 212 19.51 37.02 36.44
CA ARG A 212 18.69 36.03 35.74
C ARG A 212 18.10 36.63 34.47
N GLU A 213 17.78 35.77 33.54
CA GLU A 213 17.28 36.13 32.21
C GLU A 213 15.98 35.42 31.93
N ASN A 214 15.05 36.11 31.29
CA ASN A 214 13.81 35.49 30.88
C ASN A 214 14.11 34.35 29.90
N CYS A 215 13.52 33.19 30.17
CA CYS A 215 13.68 32.05 29.29
C CYS A 215 12.98 32.36 27.97
N THR A 216 13.75 32.37 26.88
CA THR A 216 13.28 32.77 25.55
C THR A 216 12.11 31.93 25.00
N PRO A 217 12.07 30.59 25.12
CA PRO A 217 10.98 29.79 24.55
C PRO A 217 9.64 29.93 25.29
N CYS A 218 9.63 30.38 26.55
CA CYS A 218 8.40 30.65 27.29
C CYS A 218 8.17 32.14 27.56
N HIS A 219 9.02 33.01 27.01
CA HIS A 219 8.96 34.45 27.19
C HIS A 219 8.81 34.90 28.66
N GLY A 220 9.49 34.23 29.60
CA GLY A 220 9.38 34.57 31.01
C GLY A 220 8.23 33.91 31.76
N GLN A 221 7.29 33.24 31.08
CA GLN A 221 6.06 32.71 31.69
C GLN A 221 6.26 31.40 32.47
N GLY A 222 7.41 30.74 32.30
CA GLY A 222 7.69 29.43 32.92
C GLY A 222 6.92 28.26 32.32
N SER A 223 5.93 28.52 31.48
CA SER A 223 5.12 27.52 30.79
C SER A 223 4.97 27.86 29.32
N THR A 224 4.79 26.84 28.50
CA THR A 224 4.44 26.98 27.08
C THR A 224 3.05 26.41 26.85
N GLU A 225 2.40 26.87 25.79
CA GLU A 225 1.11 26.32 25.38
C GLU A 225 1.23 24.81 25.08
N CYS A 226 0.21 24.05 25.45
CA CYS A 226 0.17 22.62 25.17
C CYS A 226 0.04 22.38 23.66
N SER A 227 0.97 21.65 23.06
CA SER A 227 0.96 21.33 21.63
C SER A 227 -0.16 20.39 21.20
N THR A 228 -0.68 19.56 22.12
CA THR A 228 -1.75 18.59 21.83
C THR A 228 -3.14 19.22 21.81
N CYS A 229 -3.42 20.15 22.73
CA CYS A 229 -4.74 20.78 22.85
C CYS A 229 -4.76 22.26 22.45
N HIS A 230 -3.62 22.86 22.11
CA HIS A 230 -3.49 24.29 21.77
C HIS A 230 -4.24 25.19 22.76
N GLY A 231 -3.90 25.05 24.05
CA GLY A 231 -4.49 25.85 25.12
C GLY A 231 -5.94 25.48 25.50
N ARG A 232 -6.62 24.60 24.73
CA ARG A 232 -8.05 24.26 24.94
C ARG A 232 -8.34 23.42 26.16
N ARG A 233 -7.32 22.80 26.77
CA ARG A 233 -7.41 21.92 27.96
C ARG A 233 -8.16 20.60 27.72
N GLN A 234 -9.04 20.55 26.74
CA GLN A 234 -9.90 19.42 26.41
C GLN A 234 -9.66 18.94 24.99
N LEU A 235 -9.86 17.64 24.78
CA LEU A 235 -9.79 16.98 23.49
C LEU A 235 -11.15 16.36 23.19
N LEU A 236 -11.61 16.51 21.96
CA LEU A 236 -12.66 15.68 21.41
C LEU A 236 -12.04 14.36 20.99
N VAL A 237 -12.55 13.25 21.53
CA VAL A 237 -12.16 11.89 21.17
C VAL A 237 -13.33 11.17 20.51
N ASN A 238 -13.06 10.33 19.52
CA ASN A 238 -14.06 9.48 18.89
C ASN A 238 -13.39 8.23 18.30
N ILE A 239 -14.19 7.24 17.94
CA ILE A 239 -13.70 6.07 17.21
C ILE A 239 -13.87 6.31 15.72
N ASN A 240 -12.82 6.04 14.95
CA ASN A 240 -12.87 5.97 13.50
C ASN A 240 -12.82 4.52 13.05
N LEU A 241 -13.75 4.14 12.19
CA LEU A 241 -13.76 2.89 11.45
C LEU A 241 -13.05 3.10 10.11
N THR A 242 -11.95 2.39 9.89
CA THR A 242 -11.32 2.28 8.58
C THR A 242 -11.89 1.06 7.86
N VAL A 243 -12.52 1.29 6.71
CA VAL A 243 -12.95 0.24 5.78
C VAL A 243 -11.94 0.23 4.63
N LYS A 244 -11.30 -0.92 4.39
CA LYS A 244 -10.30 -1.11 3.35
C LYS A 244 -10.77 -2.18 2.38
N TRP A 245 -10.86 -1.81 1.10
CA TRP A 245 -11.09 -2.73 0.01
C TRP A 245 -9.79 -3.02 -0.73
N THR A 246 -9.51 -4.30 -0.94
CA THR A 246 -8.26 -4.77 -1.57
C THR A 246 -8.58 -5.76 -2.67
N ASN A 247 -7.98 -5.58 -3.84
CA ASN A 247 -8.01 -6.55 -4.93
C ASN A 247 -6.79 -7.48 -4.83
N ASN A 248 -7.02 -8.70 -4.36
CA ASN A 248 -5.96 -9.69 -4.21
C ASN A 248 -5.87 -10.54 -5.49
N SER A 249 -4.82 -10.36 -6.27
CA SER A 249 -4.61 -11.08 -7.53
C SER A 249 -3.55 -12.16 -7.38
N SER A 250 -3.84 -13.35 -7.88
CA SER A 250 -2.86 -14.42 -8.06
C SER A 250 -2.92 -14.94 -9.49
N ASP A 251 -1.74 -15.11 -10.09
CA ASP A 251 -1.57 -15.53 -11.47
C ASP A 251 -0.92 -16.91 -11.54
N TYR A 252 -1.35 -17.72 -12.50
CA TYR A 252 -0.69 -18.95 -12.91
C TYR A 252 -0.45 -18.90 -14.41
N ILE A 253 0.79 -19.16 -14.83
CA ILE A 253 1.20 -19.17 -16.23
C ILE A 253 1.71 -20.56 -16.56
N VAL A 254 1.24 -21.14 -17.66
CA VAL A 254 1.72 -22.44 -18.14
C VAL A 254 3.15 -22.28 -18.68
N GLU A 255 4.09 -23.06 -18.15
CA GLU A 255 5.46 -23.06 -18.64
C GLU A 255 5.53 -23.81 -19.98
N GLN A 256 6.09 -23.17 -21.01
CA GLN A 256 6.13 -23.73 -22.37
C GLN A 256 7.53 -24.02 -22.90
N SER A 257 8.56 -23.99 -22.04
CA SER A 257 9.95 -24.27 -22.42
C SER A 257 10.45 -23.47 -23.64
N SER A 258 9.88 -22.28 -23.89
CA SER A 258 10.24 -21.44 -25.04
C SER A 258 11.65 -20.82 -24.91
N GLY A 259 12.21 -20.81 -23.70
CA GLY A 259 13.44 -20.10 -23.35
C GLY A 259 13.21 -18.63 -22.95
N LEU A 260 11.96 -18.14 -23.00
CA LEU A 260 11.59 -16.82 -22.49
C LEU A 260 11.35 -16.87 -20.98
N LEU A 261 11.95 -15.94 -20.23
CA LEU A 261 11.75 -15.86 -18.78
C LEU A 261 10.30 -15.48 -18.43
N LEU A 262 9.71 -16.17 -17.43
CA LEU A 262 8.36 -15.93 -16.91
C LEU A 262 8.13 -14.47 -16.47
N GLU A 263 9.16 -13.80 -15.96
CA GLU A 263 9.08 -12.39 -15.52
C GLU A 263 8.66 -11.44 -16.65
N ASN A 264 9.01 -11.75 -17.90
CA ASN A 264 8.61 -10.96 -19.07
C ASN A 264 7.09 -11.06 -19.32
N LEU A 265 6.48 -12.21 -18.98
CA LEU A 265 5.06 -12.47 -19.19
C LEU A 265 4.17 -11.69 -18.21
N ASN A 266 4.69 -11.30 -17.06
CA ASN A 266 3.98 -10.44 -16.11
C ASN A 266 3.75 -9.02 -16.64
N GLN A 267 4.53 -8.60 -17.64
CA GLN A 267 4.50 -7.23 -18.17
C GLN A 267 3.64 -7.08 -19.44
N VAL A 268 2.97 -8.14 -19.88
CA VAL A 268 2.17 -8.16 -21.10
C VAL A 268 0.76 -8.66 -20.83
N THR A 269 -0.15 -8.33 -21.75
CA THR A 269 -1.51 -8.87 -21.77
C THR A 269 -1.65 -9.95 -22.84
N GLY A 270 -2.54 -10.91 -22.60
CA GLY A 270 -2.94 -11.91 -23.59
C GLY A 270 -4.33 -11.61 -24.15
N LYS A 271 -4.74 -12.36 -25.17
CA LYS A 271 -6.12 -12.34 -25.65
C LYS A 271 -7.01 -12.97 -24.57
N GLU A 272 -8.00 -12.23 -24.07
CA GLU A 272 -8.99 -12.76 -23.14
C GLU A 272 -9.81 -13.86 -23.84
N LEU A 273 -9.79 -15.06 -23.27
CA LEU A 273 -10.54 -16.22 -23.79
C LEU A 273 -11.72 -16.57 -22.88
N PHE A 274 -11.58 -16.30 -21.59
CA PHE A 274 -12.61 -16.57 -20.60
C PHE A 274 -12.56 -15.51 -19.50
N LYS A 275 -13.73 -15.09 -19.04
CA LYS A 275 -13.90 -14.18 -17.92
C LYS A 275 -15.20 -14.52 -17.20
N ASP A 276 -15.10 -14.72 -15.90
CA ASP A 276 -16.26 -14.97 -15.03
C ASP A 276 -16.10 -14.17 -13.73
N ALA A 277 -17.19 -13.57 -13.26
CA ALA A 277 -17.21 -12.73 -12.08
C ALA A 277 -18.45 -13.01 -11.24
N GLN A 278 -18.24 -13.55 -10.05
CA GLN A 278 -19.30 -14.01 -9.14
C GLN A 278 -18.94 -13.69 -7.69
N TYR A 279 -19.90 -13.82 -6.77
CA TYR A 279 -19.61 -13.67 -5.34
C TYR A 279 -18.47 -14.58 -4.88
N LEU A 280 -18.57 -15.86 -5.26
CA LEU A 280 -17.49 -16.84 -5.22
C LEU A 280 -17.46 -17.52 -6.58
N VAL A 281 -16.27 -17.62 -7.17
CA VAL A 281 -16.10 -18.31 -8.46
C VAL A 281 -15.96 -19.81 -8.24
N TYR A 282 -16.42 -20.59 -9.21
CA TYR A 282 -16.24 -22.03 -9.23
C TYR A 282 -15.03 -22.41 -10.09
N PRO A 283 -14.44 -23.59 -9.86
CA PRO A 283 -13.42 -24.15 -10.74
C PRO A 283 -13.81 -24.08 -12.22
N VAL A 284 -12.81 -23.83 -13.05
CA VAL A 284 -12.99 -23.78 -14.50
C VAL A 284 -13.27 -25.18 -15.02
N MET A 285 -14.47 -25.38 -15.59
CA MET A 285 -14.89 -26.66 -16.15
C MET A 285 -14.68 -26.69 -17.67
N GLY A 286 -14.22 -27.83 -18.20
CA GLY A 286 -14.15 -28.07 -19.66
C GLY A 286 -13.04 -27.32 -20.41
N PHE A 287 -12.11 -26.66 -19.70
CA PHE A 287 -10.95 -26.05 -20.34
C PHE A 287 -9.95 -27.13 -20.80
N PRO A 288 -9.36 -27.02 -22.01
CA PRO A 288 -8.55 -28.08 -22.60
C PRO A 288 -7.23 -28.34 -21.86
N ASP A 289 -6.64 -27.33 -21.22
CA ASP A 289 -5.38 -27.48 -20.48
C ASP A 289 -5.65 -27.87 -19.01
N LEU A 290 -5.35 -29.12 -18.65
CA LEU A 290 -5.54 -29.63 -17.30
C LEU A 290 -4.67 -28.92 -16.25
N ASN A 291 -3.54 -28.34 -16.64
CA ASN A 291 -2.70 -27.57 -15.71
C ASN A 291 -3.41 -26.29 -15.28
N VAL A 292 -4.09 -25.62 -16.21
CA VAL A 292 -4.90 -24.43 -15.93
C VAL A 292 -6.08 -24.78 -15.03
N VAL A 293 -6.79 -25.88 -15.30
CA VAL A 293 -7.90 -26.36 -14.46
C VAL A 293 -7.43 -26.65 -13.04
N SER A 294 -6.33 -27.40 -12.89
CA SER A 294 -5.75 -27.73 -11.58
C SER A 294 -5.28 -26.49 -10.82
N ALA A 295 -4.68 -25.53 -11.53
CA ALA A 295 -4.24 -24.28 -10.94
C ALA A 295 -5.42 -23.40 -10.50
N ALA A 296 -6.51 -23.37 -11.27
CA ALA A 296 -7.73 -22.65 -10.90
C ALA A 296 -8.31 -23.19 -9.60
N GLU A 297 -8.48 -24.51 -9.48
CA GLU A 297 -8.97 -25.16 -8.26
C GLU A 297 -8.10 -24.85 -7.03
N ARG A 298 -6.77 -24.93 -7.21
CA ARG A 298 -5.80 -24.66 -6.15
C ARG A 298 -5.90 -23.20 -5.69
N LEU A 299 -5.84 -22.24 -6.61
CA LEU A 299 -5.87 -20.81 -6.29
C LEU A 299 -7.20 -20.39 -5.66
N ILE A 300 -8.33 -20.95 -6.11
CA ILE A 300 -9.64 -20.70 -5.48
C ILE A 300 -9.64 -21.13 -4.01
N ARG A 301 -9.15 -22.36 -3.73
CA ARG A 301 -9.07 -22.89 -2.37
C ARG A 301 -8.10 -22.10 -1.48
N GLU A 302 -6.94 -21.72 -2.03
CA GLU A 302 -5.95 -20.89 -1.34
C GLU A 302 -6.55 -19.52 -0.97
N HIS A 303 -7.16 -18.81 -1.93
CA HIS A 303 -7.80 -17.52 -1.67
C HIS A 303 -8.93 -17.63 -0.64
N GLN A 304 -9.76 -18.68 -0.73
CA GLN A 304 -10.81 -18.91 0.24
C GLN A 304 -10.24 -19.10 1.65
N THR A 305 -9.17 -19.89 1.79
CA THR A 305 -8.54 -20.16 3.09
C THR A 305 -7.86 -18.91 3.66
N THR A 306 -7.13 -18.16 2.83
CA THR A 306 -6.37 -16.98 3.24
C THR A 306 -7.25 -15.80 3.61
N TYR A 307 -8.30 -15.53 2.81
CA TYR A 307 -9.07 -14.30 2.97
C TYR A 307 -10.34 -14.46 3.81
N SER A 308 -11.00 -15.62 3.81
CA SER A 308 -12.28 -15.78 4.54
C SER A 308 -12.15 -15.62 6.05
N ALA A 309 -10.94 -15.88 6.60
CA ALA A 309 -10.69 -15.74 8.03
C ALA A 309 -10.47 -14.29 8.46
N THR A 310 -9.99 -13.41 7.56
CA THR A 310 -9.51 -12.07 7.91
C THR A 310 -10.29 -10.93 7.25
N SER A 311 -11.05 -11.23 6.20
CA SER A 311 -11.76 -10.24 5.40
C SER A 311 -13.06 -10.82 4.85
N ARG A 312 -14.04 -9.95 4.62
CA ARG A 312 -15.26 -10.32 3.89
C ARG A 312 -14.94 -10.36 2.40
N ILE A 313 -15.14 -11.50 1.75
CA ILE A 313 -15.08 -11.57 0.28
C ILE A 313 -16.34 -10.90 -0.27
N LEU A 314 -16.15 -9.93 -1.17
CA LEU A 314 -17.26 -9.23 -1.84
C LEU A 314 -17.54 -9.83 -3.22
N GLN A 315 -16.47 -10.12 -3.96
CA GLN A 315 -16.57 -10.71 -5.28
C GLN A 315 -15.24 -11.36 -5.67
N GLN A 316 -15.31 -12.39 -6.51
CA GLN A 316 -14.18 -12.96 -7.19
C GLN A 316 -14.34 -12.82 -8.71
N ARG A 317 -13.21 -12.67 -9.40
CA ARG A 317 -13.13 -12.67 -10.85
C ARG A 317 -12.02 -13.59 -11.29
N GLN A 318 -12.33 -14.48 -12.21
CA GLN A 318 -11.37 -15.36 -12.84
C GLN A 318 -11.28 -15.02 -14.33
N THR A 319 -10.05 -15.00 -14.84
CA THR A 319 -9.76 -14.67 -16.24
C THR A 319 -8.76 -15.67 -16.80
N ILE A 320 -9.00 -16.17 -18.01
CA ILE A 320 -8.01 -16.93 -18.77
C ILE A 320 -7.67 -16.13 -20.01
N GLU A 321 -6.38 -15.87 -20.19
CA GLU A 321 -5.83 -15.19 -21.35
C GLU A 321 -4.85 -16.11 -22.09
N LEU A 322 -4.84 -16.06 -23.42
CA LEU A 322 -3.76 -16.63 -24.22
C LEU A 322 -2.73 -15.54 -24.51
N ILE A 323 -1.52 -15.71 -24.01
CA ILE A 323 -0.38 -14.85 -24.33
C ILE A 323 0.31 -15.42 -25.56
N PRO A 324 0.24 -14.74 -26.72
CA PRO A 324 0.98 -15.18 -27.90
C PRO A 324 2.47 -15.02 -27.64
N ILE A 325 3.27 -16.03 -27.99
CA ILE A 325 4.73 -15.98 -27.95
C ILE A 325 5.23 -16.56 -29.25
N THR A 326 6.03 -15.80 -29.97
CA THR A 326 6.70 -16.26 -31.20
C THR A 326 8.20 -16.15 -31.01
N LYS A 327 8.88 -17.29 -31.10
CA LYS A 327 10.34 -17.35 -31.16
C LYS A 327 10.76 -17.23 -32.62
N VAL A 328 11.54 -16.21 -32.90
CA VAL A 328 12.00 -15.90 -34.26
C VAL A 328 13.49 -16.15 -34.36
N THR A 329 13.87 -17.03 -35.29
CA THR A 329 15.26 -17.26 -35.64
C THR A 329 15.56 -16.56 -36.95
N TYR A 330 16.61 -15.73 -36.97
CA TYR A 330 17.00 -14.96 -38.13
C TYR A 330 18.51 -15.01 -38.35
N LYS A 331 18.93 -14.83 -39.61
CA LYS A 331 20.33 -14.75 -40.01
C LYS A 331 20.69 -13.32 -40.36
N TRP A 332 21.81 -12.86 -39.82
CA TRP A 332 22.39 -11.56 -40.16
C TRP A 332 23.92 -11.66 -40.22
N LYS A 333 24.53 -11.15 -41.29
CA LYS A 333 25.97 -11.25 -41.56
C LYS A 333 26.55 -12.67 -41.35
N GLY A 334 25.81 -13.69 -41.79
CA GLY A 334 26.21 -15.09 -41.70
C GLY A 334 26.07 -15.74 -40.32
N LYS A 335 25.67 -15.01 -39.28
CA LYS A 335 25.42 -15.55 -37.92
C LYS A 335 23.92 -15.71 -37.68
N SER A 336 23.57 -16.75 -36.91
CA SER A 336 22.19 -17.02 -36.50
C SER A 336 21.91 -16.36 -35.16
N HIS A 337 20.75 -15.69 -35.06
CA HIS A 337 20.31 -14.97 -33.88
C HIS A 337 18.84 -15.32 -33.58
N ILE A 338 18.44 -15.14 -32.32
CA ILE A 338 17.09 -15.44 -31.84
C ILE A 338 16.56 -14.21 -31.10
N TYR A 339 15.28 -13.93 -31.31
CA TYR A 339 14.52 -13.01 -30.47
C TYR A 339 13.10 -13.56 -30.26
N PHE A 340 12.42 -13.03 -29.26
CA PHE A 340 11.04 -13.37 -28.94
C PHE A 340 10.15 -12.16 -29.16
N VAL A 341 8.97 -12.38 -29.73
CA VAL A 341 7.88 -11.41 -29.75
C VAL A 341 6.73 -11.99 -28.93
N TYR A 342 6.22 -11.24 -27.94
CA TYR A 342 5.23 -11.77 -27.01
C TYR A 342 4.23 -10.72 -26.52
N GLY A 343 3.05 -11.21 -26.12
CA GLY A 343 1.94 -10.37 -25.65
C GLY A 343 1.15 -9.70 -26.77
N ASN A 344 0.00 -9.14 -26.43
CA ASN A 344 -0.80 -8.32 -27.34
C ASN A 344 -0.08 -7.03 -27.75
N GLU A 345 0.87 -6.58 -26.93
CA GLU A 345 1.68 -5.39 -27.15
C GLU A 345 2.88 -5.63 -28.08
N PHE A 346 3.08 -6.88 -28.56
CA PHE A 346 4.23 -7.28 -29.37
C PHE A 346 5.58 -6.89 -28.77
N LYS A 347 5.75 -7.07 -27.46
CA LYS A 347 7.02 -6.80 -26.79
C LYS A 347 8.11 -7.72 -27.32
N VAL A 348 9.32 -7.20 -27.40
CA VAL A 348 10.49 -7.93 -27.89
C VAL A 348 11.47 -8.20 -26.76
N ASN A 349 11.92 -9.45 -26.68
CA ASN A 349 13.11 -9.81 -25.93
C ASN A 349 14.17 -10.29 -26.94
N ALA A 350 15.31 -9.60 -26.95
CA ALA A 350 16.48 -9.94 -27.76
C ALA A 350 17.75 -9.76 -26.94
N ASP A 351 18.01 -10.68 -26.01
CA ASP A 351 19.15 -10.64 -25.10
C ASP A 351 20.52 -10.61 -25.82
N ASN A 352 20.62 -11.24 -27.00
CA ASN A 352 21.85 -11.32 -27.80
C ASN A 352 21.74 -10.55 -29.13
N TYR A 353 21.29 -9.30 -29.09
CA TYR A 353 21.19 -8.46 -30.30
C TYR A 353 22.59 -8.23 -30.93
N PRO A 354 22.78 -8.45 -32.24
CA PRO A 354 24.13 -8.54 -32.82
C PRO A 354 24.83 -7.22 -33.12
N ALA A 355 24.11 -6.10 -33.13
CA ALA A 355 24.65 -4.79 -33.49
C ALA A 355 24.41 -3.78 -32.37
N THR A 356 24.97 -4.07 -31.20
CA THR A 356 25.03 -3.18 -30.04
C THR A 356 26.34 -2.40 -30.07
N CYS A 357 26.31 -1.10 -29.79
CA CYS A 357 27.54 -0.38 -29.48
C CYS A 357 28.05 -0.76 -28.09
N CYS A 358 29.38 -0.91 -27.94
CA CYS A 358 30.03 -1.06 -26.63
C CYS A 358 30.04 0.29 -25.89
N CYS A 359 28.89 0.79 -25.46
CA CYS A 359 28.85 1.86 -24.47
C CYS A 359 29.05 1.23 -23.09
N THR A 360 30.31 0.95 -22.73
CA THR A 360 30.68 0.80 -21.33
C THR A 360 30.31 2.09 -20.61
N ILE A 361 29.25 2.06 -19.81
CA ILE A 361 29.06 3.04 -18.74
C ILE A 361 30.25 2.83 -17.80
N MET A 362 31.12 3.82 -17.73
CA MET A 362 32.20 3.90 -16.75
C MET A 362 31.64 4.35 -15.41
#